data_AF-N1W7L8-F1
#
_entry.id   AF-N1W7L8-F1
#
_cell.length_a   1.000
_cell.length_b   1.000
_cell.length_c   1.000
_cell.angle_alpha   90.00
_cell.angle_beta   90.00
_cell.angle_gamma   90.00
#
_symmetry.space_group_name_H-M   'P 1'
#
loop_
_entity.id
_entity.type
_entity.pdbx_description
1 polymer ?
#
loop_
_entity_poly.entity_id
_entity_poly.type
_entity_poly.pdbx_seq_one_letter_code
_entity_poly.pdbx_strand_id
1 'polypeptide(L)'
;MKILITGIQSIQASSELDRLYVKENLFDTRPDYGWSSKKKEEPEEEYLILDMGSVNRIEEMRMLTKNDPITNFPERFVTYYSEDDITWHQLHEENSFIRARYLV
;
A
#
# COMPACT_ATOMS: atom_id res chain seq x y z
N MET A 1 13.52 16.31 -5.09
CA MET A 1 12.89 15.67 -6.26
C MET A 1 11.57 15.09 -5.80
N LYS A 2 10.42 15.70 -6.15
CA LYS A 2 9.11 15.15 -5.80
C LYS A 2 8.84 13.97 -6.74
N ILE A 3 8.76 12.76 -6.21
CA ILE A 3 8.23 11.62 -6.94
C ILE A 3 6.73 11.89 -7.09
N LEU A 4 6.34 12.39 -8.26
CA LEU A 4 4.96 12.49 -8.68
C LEU A 4 4.60 11.11 -9.21
N ILE A 5 3.77 10.37 -8.49
CA ILE A 5 3.22 9.13 -9.00
C ILE A 5 2.28 9.51 -10.16
N THR A 6 2.72 9.26 -11.39
CA THR A 6 1.94 9.53 -12.60
C THR A 6 1.34 8.22 -13.11
N GLY A 7 0.06 8.25 -13.49
CA GLY A 7 -0.58 7.13 -14.20
C GLY A 7 -1.59 6.33 -13.39
N ILE A 8 -1.73 6.54 -12.08
CA ILE A 8 -2.80 5.89 -11.33
C ILE A 8 -4.16 6.47 -11.74
N GLN A 9 -5.00 5.63 -12.33
CA GLN A 9 -6.37 5.98 -12.72
C GLN A 9 -7.35 5.71 -11.58
N SER A 10 -7.17 4.62 -10.84
CA SER A 10 -8.03 4.30 -9.72
C SER A 10 -7.31 3.55 -8.61
N ILE A 11 -7.87 3.67 -7.41
CA ILE A 11 -7.39 2.99 -6.21
C ILE A 11 -8.58 2.26 -5.60
N GLN A 12 -8.39 0.99 -5.29
CA GLN A 12 -9.31 0.21 -4.49
C GLN A 12 -8.62 -0.25 -3.21
N ALA A 13 -9.37 -0.27 -2.12
CA ALA A 13 -8.94 -0.80 -0.85
C ALA A 13 -10.05 -1.74 -0.34
N SER A 14 -9.66 -2.87 0.24
CA SER A 14 -10.59 -3.82 0.85
C SER A 14 -11.39 -3.21 2.00
N SER A 15 -10.77 -2.31 2.76
CA SER A 15 -11.41 -1.58 3.86
C SER A 15 -10.69 -0.27 4.17
N GLU A 16 -11.32 0.58 4.97
CA GLU A 16 -10.76 1.84 5.46
C GLU A 16 -11.14 2.01 6.93
N LEU A 17 -10.19 2.47 7.75
CA LEU A 17 -10.37 2.61 9.19
C LEU A 17 -11.43 3.66 9.53
N ASP A 18 -11.27 4.87 8.98
CA ASP A 18 -12.17 6.01 9.16
C ASP A 18 -11.93 7.07 8.07
N ARG A 19 -12.58 8.24 8.20
CA ARG A 19 -12.48 9.37 7.24
C ARG A 19 -11.09 10.00 7.11
N LEU A 20 -10.14 9.70 7.99
CA LEU A 20 -8.77 10.22 7.99
C LEU A 20 -7.78 9.23 7.39
N TYR A 21 -8.09 7.92 7.43
CA TYR A 21 -7.22 6.84 6.97
C TYR A 21 -7.80 6.12 5.76
N VAL A 22 -7.96 6.88 4.67
CA VAL A 22 -8.58 6.46 3.40
C VAL A 22 -7.52 6.27 2.31
N LYS A 23 -7.86 5.50 1.28
CA LYS A 23 -6.94 5.15 0.19
C LYS A 23 -6.44 6.35 -0.62
N GLU A 24 -7.21 7.44 -0.68
CA GLU A 24 -6.81 8.68 -1.35
C GLU A 24 -5.56 9.32 -0.70
N ASN A 25 -5.30 8.99 0.57
CA ASN A 25 -4.14 9.51 1.30
C ASN A 25 -2.85 8.70 1.07
N LEU A 26 -2.88 7.60 0.31
CA LEU A 26 -1.69 6.78 0.01
C LEU A 26 -0.55 7.59 -0.63
N PHE A 27 -0.90 8.63 -1.40
CA PHE A 27 0.04 9.44 -2.16
C PHE A 27 0.18 10.86 -1.62
N ASP A 28 -0.38 11.15 -0.45
CA ASP A 28 -0.33 12.47 0.20
C ASP A 28 1.11 12.82 0.68
N THR A 29 1.97 11.81 0.86
CA THR A 29 3.39 11.91 1.30
C THR A 29 3.60 12.52 2.69
N ARG A 30 2.58 13.14 3.29
CA ARG A 30 2.59 13.65 4.66
C ARG A 30 2.56 12.47 5.65
N PRO A 31 3.44 12.45 6.66
CA PRO A 31 3.56 11.30 7.58
C PRO A 31 2.36 11.11 8.52
N ASP A 32 1.48 12.12 8.62
CA ASP A 32 0.30 12.11 9.49
C ASP A 32 -0.93 11.49 8.82
N TYR A 33 -0.87 11.29 7.50
CA TYR A 33 -1.97 10.80 6.68
C TYR A 33 -1.52 9.55 5.93
N GLY A 34 -2.48 8.66 5.64
CA GLY A 34 -2.23 7.45 4.88
C GLY A 34 -3.48 6.60 4.84
N TRP A 35 -3.31 5.33 4.51
CA TRP A 35 -4.36 4.33 4.58
C TRP A 35 -4.15 3.40 5.78
N SER A 36 -5.25 2.95 6.37
CA SER A 36 -5.26 1.86 7.33
C SER A 36 -6.50 1.00 7.09
N SER A 37 -6.35 -0.31 7.19
CA SER A 37 -7.49 -1.21 7.20
C SER A 37 -8.39 -0.95 8.41
N LYS A 38 -9.65 -1.34 8.28
CA LYS A 38 -10.60 -1.34 9.39
C LYS A 38 -10.18 -2.40 10.42
N LYS A 39 -10.40 -2.10 11.69
CA LYS A 39 -10.24 -3.12 12.74
C LYS A 39 -11.25 -4.26 12.51
N LYS A 40 -10.74 -5.49 12.48
CA LYS A 40 -11.53 -6.72 12.37
C LYS A 40 -11.42 -7.54 13.65
N GLU A 41 -12.45 -8.33 13.91
CA GLU A 41 -12.47 -9.25 15.06
C GLU A 41 -11.58 -10.48 14.79
N GLU A 42 -11.61 -10.97 13.56
CA GLU A 42 -10.78 -12.08 13.08
C GLU A 42 -9.76 -11.59 12.03
N PRO A 43 -8.58 -12.23 11.91
CA PRO A 43 -7.64 -11.93 10.84
C PRO A 43 -8.25 -12.22 9.46
N GLU A 44 -8.23 -11.23 8.59
CA GLU A 44 -8.66 -11.35 7.21
C GLU A 44 -7.62 -10.70 6.30
N GLU A 45 -7.59 -11.11 5.03
CA GLU A 45 -6.75 -10.48 4.02
C GLU A 45 -7.22 -9.05 3.75
N GLU A 46 -6.26 -8.14 3.65
CA GLU A 46 -6.45 -6.75 3.26
C GLU A 46 -5.59 -6.46 2.03
N TYR A 47 -6.14 -5.69 1.09
CA TYR A 47 -5.46 -5.38 -0.15
C TYR A 47 -5.65 -3.93 -0.56
N LEU A 48 -4.69 -3.48 -1.36
CA LEU A 48 -4.75 -2.27 -2.16
C LEU A 48 -4.56 -2.67 -3.62
N ILE A 49 -5.45 -2.20 -4.49
CA ILE A 49 -5.32 -2.36 -5.94
C ILE A 49 -5.09 -0.97 -6.55
N LEU A 50 -4.01 -0.84 -7.30
CA LEU A 50 -3.65 0.36 -8.02
C LEU A 50 -3.81 0.10 -9.51
N ASP A 51 -4.81 0.72 -10.11
CA ASP A 51 -5.01 0.69 -11.55
C ASP A 51 -4.18 1.79 -12.20
N MET A 52 -3.25 1.38 -13.07
CA MET A 52 -2.35 2.27 -13.79
C MET A 52 -2.91 2.71 -15.16
N GLY A 53 -4.08 2.21 -15.57
CA GLY A 53 -4.77 2.57 -16.81
C GLY A 53 -4.14 2.06 -18.11
N SER A 54 -2.91 1.60 -18.05
CA SER A 54 -2.16 0.97 -19.12
C SER A 54 -1.05 0.10 -18.54
N VAL A 55 -0.45 -0.75 -19.36
CA VAL A 55 0.75 -1.49 -18.96
C VAL A 55 1.89 -0.49 -18.74
N ASN A 56 2.37 -0.41 -17.50
CA ASN A 56 3.43 0.51 -17.08
C ASN A 56 4.60 -0.27 -16.50
N ARG A 57 5.84 0.16 -16.82
CA ARG A 57 7.03 -0.38 -16.17
C ARG A 57 7.19 0.26 -14.80
N ILE A 58 7.12 -0.56 -13.74
CA ILE A 58 7.36 -0.14 -12.36
C ILE A 58 8.75 -0.63 -11.97
N GLU A 59 9.66 0.30 -11.66
CA GLU A 59 11.03 -0.05 -11.26
C GLU A 59 11.18 -0.21 -9.74
N GLU A 60 10.34 0.50 -8.97
CA GLU A 60 10.42 0.51 -7.52
C GLU A 60 9.05 0.77 -6.90
N MET A 61 8.73 0.04 -5.84
CA MET A 61 7.60 0.31 -4.95
C MET A 61 8.15 0.65 -3.57
N ARG A 62 7.87 1.86 -3.09
CA ARG A 62 8.22 2.30 -1.73
C ARG A 62 6.97 2.40 -0.89
N MET A 63 6.95 1.66 0.21
CA MET A 63 5.88 1.73 1.20
C MET A 63 6.39 2.49 2.42
N LEU A 64 5.62 3.49 2.85
CA LEU A 64 5.92 4.30 4.02
C LEU A 64 4.87 4.00 5.09
N THR A 65 5.32 3.96 6.34
CA THR A 65 4.43 3.84 7.50
C THR A 65 4.14 5.24 8.04
N LYS A 66 3.02 5.39 8.76
CA LYS A 66 2.81 6.54 9.63
C LYS A 66 4.03 6.73 10.54
N ASN A 67 4.40 7.98 10.83
CA ASN A 67 5.47 8.29 11.78
C ASN A 67 4.97 8.16 13.23
N ASP A 68 4.65 6.93 13.64
CA ASP A 68 4.06 6.59 14.93
C ASP A 68 4.99 5.58 15.65
N PRO A 69 5.17 5.65 16.99
CA PRO A 69 5.86 4.60 17.74
C PRO A 69 5.35 3.17 17.42
N ILE A 70 4.04 3.04 17.17
CA ILE A 70 3.39 1.79 16.81
C ILE A 70 2.77 1.94 15.41
N THR A 71 3.45 1.40 14.40
CA THR A 71 3.07 1.58 13.00
C THR A 71 2.13 0.50 12.48
N ASN A 72 2.00 -0.63 13.19
CA ASN A 72 1.23 -1.82 12.80
C ASN A 72 1.40 -2.19 11.30
N PHE A 73 2.59 -1.96 10.75
CA PHE A 73 2.86 -2.28 9.35
C PHE A 73 2.91 -3.79 9.17
N PRO A 74 2.34 -4.35 8.08
CA PRO A 74 2.30 -5.79 7.89
C PRO A 74 3.71 -6.38 7.88
N GLU A 75 3.91 -7.42 8.70
CA GLU A 75 5.13 -8.24 8.68
C GLU A 75 5.16 -9.20 7.49
N ARG A 76 3.99 -9.45 6.88
CA ARG A 76 3.79 -10.36 5.76
C ARG A 76 2.89 -9.73 4.71
N PHE A 77 3.30 -9.75 3.46
CA PHE A 77 2.50 -9.25 2.34
C PHE A 77 2.97 -9.85 1.02
N VAL A 78 2.07 -9.89 0.05
CA VAL A 78 2.34 -10.36 -1.30
C VAL A 78 1.99 -9.26 -2.28
N THR A 79 2.85 -9.05 -3.27
CA THR A 79 2.59 -8.13 -4.38
C THR A 79 2.24 -8.95 -5.61
N TYR A 80 1.13 -8.60 -6.25
CA TYR A 80 0.71 -9.17 -7.52
C TYR A 80 0.67 -8.08 -8.60
N TYR A 81 0.75 -8.47 -9.86
CA TYR A 81 0.45 -7.62 -11.00
C TYR A 81 -0.49 -8.33 -11.97
N SER A 82 -1.21 -7.54 -12.76
CA SER A 82 -2.07 -8.02 -13.84
C SER A 82 -2.00 -7.05 -15.01
N GLU A 83 -2.11 -7.59 -16.23
CA GLU A 83 -2.21 -6.81 -17.47
C GLU A 83 -3.65 -6.77 -18.02
N ASP A 84 -4.53 -7.64 -17.51
CA ASP A 84 -5.89 -7.88 -18.02
C ASP A 84 -6.99 -7.77 -16.95
N ASP A 85 -6.63 -7.50 -15.68
CA ASP A 85 -7.50 -7.46 -14.50
C ASP A 85 -8.21 -8.81 -14.18
N ILE A 86 -7.80 -9.88 -14.85
CA ILE A 86 -8.39 -11.23 -14.72
C ILE A 86 -7.35 -12.19 -14.16
N THR A 87 -6.16 -12.18 -14.75
CA THR A 87 -5.04 -13.04 -14.40
C THR A 87 -4.05 -12.26 -13.55
N TRP A 88 -3.83 -12.74 -12.34
CA TRP A 88 -2.91 -12.12 -11.39
C TRP A 88 -1.66 -12.97 -11.22
N HIS A 89 -0.50 -12.33 -11.38
CA HIS A 89 0.81 -12.95 -11.28
C HIS A 89 1.52 -12.45 -10.02
N GLN A 90 2.01 -13.37 -9.20
CA GLN A 90 2.79 -13.02 -8.02
C GLN A 90 4.13 -12.42 -8.46
N LEU A 91 4.42 -11.21 -7.97
CA LEU A 91 5.66 -10.50 -8.23
C LEU A 91 6.67 -10.71 -7.10
N HIS A 92 6.19 -10.58 -5.86
CA HIS A 92 7.03 -10.61 -4.67
C HIS A 92 6.22 -11.07 -3.47
N GLU A 93 6.88 -11.75 -2.53
CA GLU A 93 6.31 -12.17 -1.27
C GLU A 93 7.31 -11.86 -0.16
N GLU A 94 6.83 -11.16 0.84
CA GLU A 94 7.54 -10.85 2.07
C GLU A 94 6.90 -11.63 3.21
N ASN A 95 7.73 -12.35 3.96
CA ASN A 95 7.31 -13.29 5.00
C ASN A 95 7.78 -12.88 6.40
N SER A 96 8.70 -11.92 6.52
CA SER A 96 9.27 -11.48 7.79
C SER A 96 9.82 -10.05 7.67
N PHE A 97 8.95 -9.11 7.28
CA PHE A 97 9.33 -7.71 7.17
C PHE A 97 9.71 -7.13 8.54
N ILE A 98 10.95 -6.65 8.64
CA ILE A 98 11.42 -5.92 9.82
C ILE A 98 11.53 -4.45 9.44
N ARG A 99 10.75 -3.59 10.12
CA ARG A 99 10.89 -2.14 9.95
C ARG A 99 12.30 -1.70 10.37
N ALA A 100 13.01 -1.02 9.47
CA ALA A 100 14.23 -0.32 9.85
C ALA A 100 13.86 0.88 10.71
N ARG A 101 14.30 0.94 11.98
CA ARG A 101 14.36 2.21 12.71
C ARG A 101 15.47 3.02 12.06
N TYR A 102 15.12 3.94 11.18
CA TYR A 102 16.06 5.01 10.83
C TYR A 102 16.25 5.86 12.10
N LEU A 103 17.44 5.77 12.70
CA LEU A 103 17.96 6.83 13.56
C LEU A 103 18.22 8.01 12.63
N VAL A 104 17.41 9.06 12.77
CA VAL A 104 17.75 10.40 12.27
C VAL A 104 18.69 11.05 13.26
#